data_AF-A0A8S0GY91-F1
#
_entry.id   AF-A0A8S0GY91-F1
#
_cell.length_a   1.000
_cell.length_b   1.000
_cell.length_c   1.000
_cell.angle_alpha   90.00
_cell.angle_beta   90.00
_cell.angle_gamma   90.00
#
_symmetry.space_group_name_H-M   'P 1'
#
loop_
_entity.id
_entity.type
_entity.pdbx_description
1 polymer ?
#
loop_
_entity_poly.entity_id
_entity_poly.type
_entity_poly.pdbx_seq_one_letter_code
_entity_poly.pdbx_strand_id
1 'polypeptide(L)'
;MEVTRWGLAPSFSFGLNTDTRGTLSYYHMQSDDIPDQGVPVSAISGKPVKVDRDNFYGFSKRDFRKTSADLFTLQLEHDFNDHLTLRNTTRQGRSMQDYIMSRPIATPAQERNNLAQRTARPRNVVNTSLINQTDIFGKFDTGSIGHSYSAGLEFSRERIDEKNRYGSAGSADLGDLNHPNPKDPFTPVPRGDGQHRVTKHNNRALYVMDTLALHEQWDLNLGARFDNYHVRDDAQSNRSNLWTYQSGIVFKPLPYGSIYLSYGTSFNPSGETAGQSGGADGAAGGRLSNLDPEKSRSIELGTKWDLLNERLSLTAALFKTEKTNARTYDPISNEVTLDGDVEVKGFEVGATGHLTEQWEVMAGYTYLDAKTVKYASGKNTNFDGNQAKFIAPNSGSVWTTYALTDRWKVGGGANYVDKRYTNDENTRSLDSYWRYDAMLAYRVNKNLDLQLNVLNLTDETYYDASHVGMFATVAPGRSAELAANVRF
;
A
#
# COMPACT_ATOMS: atom_id res chain seq x y z
N MET A 1 6.66 -14.19 -18.54
CA MET A 1 5.61 -13.24 -18.98
C MET A 1 6.29 -11.96 -19.44
N GLU A 2 5.72 -11.28 -20.44
CA GLU A 2 6.28 -10.04 -20.98
C GLU A 2 5.65 -8.85 -20.24
N VAL A 3 6.50 -8.01 -19.65
CA VAL A 3 6.09 -6.75 -19.02
C VAL A 3 6.85 -5.64 -19.74
N THR A 4 6.14 -4.80 -20.47
CA THR A 4 6.75 -3.62 -21.11
C THR A 4 6.27 -2.37 -20.39
N ARG A 5 7.21 -1.47 -20.06
CA ARG A 5 6.90 -0.19 -19.44
C ARG A 5 7.91 0.86 -19.87
N TRP A 6 7.45 2.09 -19.98
CA TRP A 6 8.33 3.26 -20.10
C TRP A 6 7.68 4.46 -19.42
N GLY A 7 8.51 5.44 -19.09
CA GLY A 7 8.05 6.67 -18.46
C GLY A 7 9.11 7.76 -18.54
N LEU A 8 8.70 8.97 -18.18
CA LEU A 8 9.56 10.14 -18.06
C LEU A 8 9.04 11.05 -16.94
N ALA A 9 9.95 11.81 -16.34
CA ALA A 9 9.63 12.66 -15.19
C ALA A 9 10.40 14.01 -15.22
N PRO A 10 10.22 14.86 -16.25
CA PRO A 10 10.92 16.13 -16.32
C PRO A 10 10.41 17.11 -15.26
N SER A 11 11.33 17.91 -14.73
CA SER A 11 11.02 19.01 -13.82
C SER A 11 11.89 20.23 -14.13
N PHE A 12 11.35 21.40 -13.81
CA PHE A 12 12.02 22.68 -13.93
C PHE A 12 11.73 23.53 -12.69
N SER A 13 12.78 24.03 -12.05
CA SER A 13 12.67 24.90 -10.87
C SER A 13 13.27 26.27 -11.16
N PHE A 14 12.63 27.32 -10.65
CA PHE A 14 13.07 28.71 -10.76
C PHE A 14 13.06 29.41 -9.41
N GLY A 15 13.82 30.51 -9.30
CA GLY A 15 13.94 31.26 -8.05
C GLY A 15 14.79 30.57 -6.98
N LEU A 16 15.66 29.63 -7.37
CA LEU A 16 16.57 28.96 -6.45
C LEU A 16 17.42 29.99 -5.69
N ASN A 17 17.56 29.78 -4.38
CA ASN A 17 18.25 30.70 -3.46
C ASN A 17 17.62 32.11 -3.39
N THR A 18 16.31 32.22 -3.63
CA THR A 18 15.54 33.44 -3.42
C THR A 18 14.32 33.16 -2.57
N ASP A 19 13.69 34.22 -2.05
CA ASP A 19 12.49 34.14 -1.20
C ASP A 19 11.29 33.55 -1.95
N THR A 20 11.28 33.57 -3.29
CA THR A 20 10.18 33.05 -4.09
C THR A 20 10.65 31.96 -5.02
N ARG A 21 10.15 30.75 -4.83
CA ARG A 21 10.55 29.57 -5.61
C ARG A 21 9.35 28.97 -6.31
N GLY A 22 9.57 28.39 -7.48
CA GLY A 22 8.56 27.60 -8.15
C GLY A 22 9.16 26.36 -8.79
N THR A 23 8.42 25.27 -8.74
CA THR A 23 8.77 24.01 -9.42
C THR A 23 7.59 23.53 -10.25
N LEU A 24 7.87 23.30 -11.53
CA LEU A 24 6.98 22.65 -12.46
C LEU A 24 7.48 21.23 -12.72
N SER A 25 6.60 20.24 -12.66
CA SER A 25 6.95 18.86 -12.98
C SER A 25 5.84 18.15 -13.75
N TYR A 26 6.26 17.24 -14.61
CA TYR A 26 5.40 16.29 -15.30
C TYR A 26 5.91 14.88 -15.05
N TYR A 27 5.00 13.95 -14.83
CA TYR A 27 5.29 12.52 -14.73
C TYR A 27 4.39 11.76 -15.70
N HIS A 28 5.00 10.90 -16.51
CA HIS A 28 4.32 9.94 -17.36
C HIS A 28 4.86 8.54 -17.09
N MET A 29 3.97 7.56 -16.95
CA MET A 29 4.35 6.15 -17.02
C MET A 29 3.23 5.36 -17.69
N GLN A 30 3.60 4.43 -18.56
CA GLN A 30 2.68 3.47 -19.16
C GLN A 30 3.22 2.05 -19.13
N SER A 31 2.32 1.08 -19.01
CA SER A 31 2.63 -0.36 -19.10
C SER A 31 1.71 -1.09 -20.07
N ASP A 32 2.25 -2.13 -20.70
CA ASP A 32 1.50 -3.17 -21.43
C ASP A 32 2.08 -4.52 -21.02
N ASP A 33 1.28 -5.33 -20.32
CA ASP A 33 1.71 -6.56 -19.68
C ASP A 33 0.65 -7.65 -19.69
N ILE A 34 1.08 -8.91 -19.54
CA ILE A 34 0.17 -10.04 -19.32
C ILE A 34 -0.01 -10.22 -17.81
N PRO A 35 -1.21 -9.99 -17.25
CA PRO A 35 -1.43 -10.09 -15.82
C PRO A 35 -1.43 -11.56 -15.38
N ASP A 36 -0.81 -11.82 -14.23
CA ASP A 36 -0.85 -13.11 -13.57
C ASP A 36 -1.53 -13.00 -12.20
N GLN A 37 -2.39 -13.97 -11.91
CA GLN A 37 -3.10 -14.10 -10.65
C GLN A 37 -2.58 -15.29 -9.83
N GLY A 38 -1.59 -16.03 -10.35
CA GLY A 38 -0.98 -17.18 -9.71
C GLY A 38 -1.88 -18.42 -9.75
N VAL A 39 -1.98 -19.12 -8.62
CA VAL A 39 -2.57 -20.47 -8.55
C VAL A 39 -3.90 -20.46 -7.79
N PRO A 40 -4.83 -21.40 -8.07
CA PRO A 40 -5.99 -21.63 -7.22
C PRO A 40 -5.60 -21.91 -5.77
N VAL A 41 -6.42 -21.45 -4.82
CA VAL A 41 -6.36 -21.94 -3.44
C VAL A 41 -7.32 -23.11 -3.30
N SER A 42 -6.78 -24.25 -2.84
CA SER A 42 -7.49 -25.50 -2.63
C SER A 42 -8.67 -25.29 -1.69
N ALA A 43 -9.87 -25.62 -2.16
CA ALA A 43 -11.07 -25.60 -1.34
C ALA A 43 -11.12 -26.77 -0.35
N ILE A 44 -10.21 -27.75 -0.49
CA ILE A 44 -10.09 -28.93 0.36
C ILE A 44 -9.11 -28.67 1.51
N SER A 45 -7.92 -28.15 1.21
CA SER A 45 -6.87 -27.93 2.22
C SER A 45 -6.80 -26.51 2.77
N GLY A 46 -7.46 -25.54 2.11
CA GLY A 46 -7.40 -24.12 2.49
C GLY A 46 -6.06 -23.44 2.14
N LYS A 47 -5.19 -24.10 1.38
CA LYS A 47 -3.87 -23.59 0.97
C LYS A 47 -3.76 -23.49 -0.55
N PRO A 48 -2.84 -22.68 -1.09
CA PRO A 48 -2.50 -22.74 -2.52
C PRO A 48 -2.28 -24.18 -2.98
N VAL A 49 -2.84 -24.56 -4.14
CA VAL A 49 -2.64 -25.90 -4.69
C VAL A 49 -1.15 -26.08 -4.99
N LYS A 50 -0.58 -27.24 -4.61
CA LYS A 50 0.81 -27.58 -4.88
C LYS A 50 0.97 -27.99 -6.35
N VAL A 51 1.29 -27.02 -7.18
CA VAL A 51 1.55 -27.17 -8.62
C VAL A 51 2.91 -26.57 -8.96
N ASP A 52 3.37 -26.76 -10.20
CA ASP A 52 4.57 -26.07 -10.69
C ASP A 52 4.40 -24.55 -10.56
N ARG A 53 5.44 -23.87 -10.07
CA ARG A 53 5.44 -22.42 -9.87
C ARG A 53 5.29 -21.63 -11.16
N ASP A 54 5.72 -22.22 -12.28
CA ASP A 54 5.69 -21.59 -13.61
C ASP A 54 4.34 -21.78 -14.31
N ASN A 55 3.40 -22.50 -13.68
CA ASN A 55 2.05 -22.67 -14.21
C ASN A 55 1.33 -21.34 -14.33
N PHE A 56 0.97 -20.99 -15.57
CA PHE A 56 0.20 -19.80 -15.88
C PHE A 56 -1.24 -20.18 -16.25
N TYR A 57 -2.20 -19.77 -15.40
CA TYR A 57 -3.62 -20.05 -15.59
C TYR A 57 -4.35 -19.01 -16.45
N GLY A 58 -3.61 -18.01 -16.96
CA GLY A 58 -4.14 -17.02 -17.89
C GLY A 58 -4.16 -17.48 -19.34
N PHE A 59 -4.77 -16.69 -20.22
CA PHE A 59 -4.82 -16.95 -21.65
C PHE A 59 -3.96 -15.93 -22.40
N SER A 60 -2.83 -16.38 -22.96
CA SER A 60 -1.83 -15.52 -23.61
C SER A 60 -2.34 -14.68 -24.80
N LYS A 61 -3.44 -15.11 -25.43
CA LYS A 61 -4.06 -14.40 -26.57
C LYS A 61 -5.31 -13.58 -26.21
N ARG A 62 -5.72 -13.58 -24.93
CA ARG A 62 -6.92 -12.89 -24.44
C ARG A 62 -6.59 -11.90 -23.34
N ASP A 63 -5.76 -12.34 -22.39
CA ASP A 63 -5.44 -11.57 -21.21
C ASP A 63 -4.40 -10.51 -21.53
N PHE A 64 -4.62 -9.31 -21.00
CA PHE A 64 -3.72 -8.16 -21.11
C PHE A 64 -4.02 -7.22 -19.96
N ARG A 65 -3.07 -6.35 -19.64
CA ARG A 65 -3.24 -5.23 -18.72
C ARG A 65 -2.46 -4.05 -19.26
N LYS A 66 -3.18 -2.95 -19.44
CA LYS A 66 -2.63 -1.65 -19.84
C LYS A 66 -2.89 -0.67 -18.73
N THR A 67 -1.83 0.04 -18.34
CA THR A 67 -1.94 1.11 -17.35
C THR A 67 -1.27 2.37 -17.89
N SER A 68 -1.78 3.54 -17.50
CA SER A 68 -1.11 4.81 -17.74
C SER A 68 -1.32 5.76 -16.59
N ALA A 69 -0.34 6.60 -16.30
CA ALA A 69 -0.44 7.70 -15.33
C ALA A 69 0.23 8.95 -15.91
N ASP A 70 -0.49 10.07 -15.86
CA ASP A 70 -0.04 11.41 -16.25
C ASP A 70 -0.29 12.36 -15.08
N LEU A 71 0.76 12.96 -14.53
CA LEU A 71 0.67 13.90 -13.41
C LEU A 71 1.37 15.20 -13.77
N PHE A 72 0.67 16.31 -13.65
CA PHE A 72 1.22 17.65 -13.75
C PHE A 72 1.19 18.31 -12.38
N THR A 73 2.33 18.80 -11.89
CA THR A 73 2.43 19.48 -10.59
C THR A 73 3.08 20.84 -10.74
N LEU A 74 2.42 21.86 -10.17
CA LEU A 74 2.98 23.18 -9.92
C LEU A 74 3.08 23.37 -8.40
N GLN A 75 4.28 23.66 -7.91
CA GLN A 75 4.52 24.07 -6.53
C GLN A 75 5.11 25.47 -6.53
N LEU A 76 4.51 26.36 -5.75
CA LEU A 76 4.97 27.73 -5.54
C LEU A 76 5.24 27.91 -4.04
N GLU A 77 6.35 28.55 -3.72
CA GLU A 77 6.74 28.87 -2.35
C GLU A 77 7.15 30.33 -2.26
N HIS A 78 6.79 30.97 -1.16
CA HIS A 78 7.23 32.32 -0.81
C HIS A 78 7.56 32.39 0.67
N ASP A 79 8.79 32.77 0.98
CA ASP A 79 9.24 33.09 2.34
C ASP A 79 8.93 34.57 2.60
N PHE A 80 7.99 34.86 3.49
CA PHE A 80 7.71 36.23 3.90
C PHE A 80 8.79 36.75 4.86
N ASN A 81 9.37 35.84 5.63
CA ASN A 81 10.48 36.01 6.56
C ASN A 81 10.88 34.63 7.12
N ASP A 82 11.84 34.61 8.06
CA ASP A 82 12.35 33.38 8.70
C ASP A 82 11.31 32.59 9.52
N HIS A 83 10.13 33.17 9.78
CA HIS A 83 9.08 32.60 10.63
C HIS A 83 7.83 32.16 9.86
N LEU A 84 7.73 32.50 8.57
CA LEU A 84 6.53 32.26 7.78
C LEU A 84 6.88 32.04 6.31
N THR A 85 6.69 30.80 5.88
CA THR A 85 6.67 30.40 4.47
C THR A 85 5.25 30.02 4.07
N LEU A 86 4.81 30.49 2.91
CA LEU A 86 3.61 30.03 2.23
C LEU A 86 4.00 29.09 1.10
N ARG A 87 3.32 27.95 1.00
CA ARG A 87 3.44 27.02 -0.12
C ARG A 87 2.08 26.76 -0.72
N ASN A 88 1.95 26.83 -2.05
CA ASN A 88 0.81 26.32 -2.78
C ASN A 88 1.25 25.22 -3.74
N THR A 89 0.61 24.06 -3.65
CA THR A 89 0.84 22.93 -4.55
C THR A 89 -0.46 22.61 -5.28
N THR A 90 -0.43 22.67 -6.61
CA THR A 90 -1.51 22.20 -7.48
C THR A 90 -1.05 20.98 -8.25
N ARG A 91 -1.82 19.89 -8.19
CA ARG A 91 -1.59 18.70 -8.99
C ARG A 91 -2.84 18.31 -9.75
N GLN A 92 -2.69 18.17 -11.07
CA GLN A 92 -3.69 17.54 -11.93
C GLN A 92 -3.18 16.15 -12.30
N GLY A 93 -4.02 15.14 -12.12
CA GLY A 93 -3.70 13.75 -12.42
C GLY A 93 -4.70 13.11 -13.37
N ARG A 94 -4.21 12.20 -14.22
CA ARG A 94 -5.02 11.24 -14.95
C ARG A 94 -4.37 9.87 -14.84
N SER A 95 -5.14 8.86 -14.50
CA SER A 95 -4.71 7.47 -14.58
C SER A 95 -5.73 6.61 -15.30
N MET A 96 -5.26 5.52 -15.90
CA MET A 96 -6.09 4.57 -16.63
C MET A 96 -5.64 3.16 -16.31
N GLN A 97 -6.63 2.27 -16.18
CA GLN A 97 -6.43 0.84 -16.10
C GLN A 97 -7.41 0.16 -17.06
N ASP A 98 -6.89 -0.68 -17.95
CA ASP A 98 -7.65 -1.45 -18.93
C ASP A 98 -7.10 -2.87 -18.98
N TYR A 99 -7.88 -3.85 -18.57
CA TYR A 99 -7.42 -5.23 -18.54
C TYR A 99 -8.51 -6.24 -18.86
N ILE A 100 -8.05 -7.41 -19.28
CA ILE A 100 -8.73 -8.69 -19.13
C ILE A 100 -7.73 -9.61 -18.43
N MET A 101 -8.11 -10.21 -17.31
CA MET A 101 -7.29 -11.20 -16.61
C MET A 101 -8.07 -12.49 -16.39
N SER A 102 -7.36 -13.60 -16.26
CA SER A 102 -7.96 -14.87 -15.82
C SER A 102 -7.88 -15.00 -14.32
N ARG A 103 -9.03 -15.28 -13.70
CA ARG A 103 -9.12 -15.64 -12.29
C ARG A 103 -9.12 -17.16 -12.14
N PRO A 104 -8.05 -17.76 -11.58
CA PRO A 104 -7.97 -19.20 -11.34
C PRO A 104 -8.73 -19.60 -10.07
N ILE A 105 -9.62 -20.59 -10.15
CA ILE A 105 -10.33 -21.16 -8.98
C ILE A 105 -10.50 -22.65 -9.23
N ALA A 106 -10.54 -23.47 -8.17
CA ALA A 106 -11.01 -24.85 -8.27
C ALA A 106 -12.06 -25.12 -7.17
N THR A 107 -13.23 -25.61 -7.58
CA THR A 107 -14.16 -26.26 -6.66
C THR A 107 -13.57 -27.60 -6.17
N PRO A 108 -14.04 -28.16 -5.04
CA PRO A 108 -13.55 -29.46 -4.58
C PRO A 108 -13.70 -30.59 -5.63
N ALA A 109 -14.76 -30.56 -6.44
CA ALA A 109 -14.96 -31.54 -7.50
C ALA A 109 -14.00 -31.33 -8.68
N GLN A 110 -13.77 -30.08 -9.09
CA GLN A 110 -12.80 -29.75 -10.14
C GLN A 110 -11.37 -30.12 -9.70
N GLU A 111 -10.98 -29.78 -8.48
CA GLU A 111 -9.65 -30.11 -7.93
C GLU A 111 -9.41 -31.63 -7.92
N ARG A 112 -10.38 -32.43 -7.44
CA ARG A 112 -10.30 -33.90 -7.47
C ARG A 112 -10.22 -34.49 -8.88
N ASN A 113 -10.73 -33.78 -9.88
CA ASN A 113 -10.70 -34.17 -11.28
C ASN A 113 -9.57 -33.51 -12.08
N ASN A 114 -8.58 -32.89 -11.40
CA ASN A 114 -7.46 -32.18 -12.02
C ASN A 114 -7.88 -31.01 -12.94
N LEU A 115 -8.89 -30.24 -12.53
CA LEU A 115 -9.41 -29.11 -13.31
C LEU A 115 -9.33 -27.80 -12.53
N ALA A 116 -9.04 -26.72 -13.26
CA ALA A 116 -9.07 -25.34 -12.79
C ALA A 116 -10.00 -24.49 -13.67
N GLN A 117 -10.85 -23.71 -13.03
CA GLN A 117 -11.68 -22.70 -13.66
C GLN A 117 -10.86 -21.42 -13.92
N ARG A 118 -10.91 -20.89 -15.14
CA ARG A 118 -10.15 -19.72 -15.61
C ARG A 118 -11.12 -18.63 -16.05
N THR A 119 -11.67 -17.89 -15.09
CA THR A 119 -12.75 -16.94 -15.37
C THR A 119 -12.22 -15.58 -15.83
N ALA A 120 -12.67 -15.08 -16.97
CA ALA A 120 -12.33 -13.73 -17.42
C ALA A 120 -12.84 -12.67 -16.44
N ARG A 121 -11.97 -11.73 -16.10
CA ARG A 121 -12.28 -10.54 -15.30
C ARG A 121 -11.81 -9.32 -16.08
N PRO A 122 -12.69 -8.67 -16.83
CA PRO A 122 -12.37 -7.44 -17.53
C PRO A 122 -12.59 -6.22 -16.63
N ARG A 123 -11.84 -5.15 -16.87
CA ARG A 123 -12.09 -3.82 -16.28
C ARG A 123 -11.56 -2.72 -17.18
N ASN A 124 -12.27 -1.60 -17.23
CA ASN A 124 -11.82 -0.37 -17.87
C ASN A 124 -12.18 0.83 -17.00
N VAL A 125 -11.19 1.49 -16.42
CA VAL A 125 -11.38 2.64 -15.53
C VAL A 125 -10.43 3.76 -15.91
N VAL A 126 -10.95 4.98 -15.96
CA VAL A 126 -10.17 6.21 -16.08
C VAL A 126 -10.45 7.07 -14.87
N ASN A 127 -9.39 7.46 -14.16
CA ASN A 127 -9.47 8.40 -13.06
C ASN A 127 -8.86 9.74 -13.46
N THR A 128 -9.50 10.83 -13.06
CA THR A 128 -9.00 12.20 -13.22
C THR A 128 -9.13 12.94 -11.89
N SER A 129 -8.06 13.60 -11.48
CA SER A 129 -8.03 14.31 -10.20
C SER A 129 -7.43 15.70 -10.32
N LEU A 130 -7.87 16.59 -9.45
CA LEU A 130 -7.28 17.90 -9.22
C LEU A 130 -7.19 18.11 -7.71
N ILE A 131 -5.99 18.40 -7.22
CA ILE A 131 -5.71 18.70 -5.82
C ILE A 131 -5.02 20.06 -5.77
N ASN A 132 -5.49 20.95 -4.89
CA ASN A 132 -4.83 22.19 -4.54
C ASN A 132 -4.67 22.25 -3.02
N GLN A 133 -3.44 22.45 -2.57
CA GLN A 133 -3.09 22.52 -1.17
C GLN A 133 -2.32 23.82 -0.92
N THR A 134 -2.78 24.61 0.05
CA THR A 134 -2.10 25.82 0.50
C THR A 134 -1.69 25.61 1.95
N ASP A 135 -0.39 25.68 2.20
CA ASP A 135 0.22 25.52 3.51
C ASP A 135 0.89 26.81 3.95
N ILE A 136 0.75 27.15 5.22
CA ILE A 136 1.62 28.09 5.92
C ILE A 136 2.41 27.31 6.96
N PHE A 137 3.70 27.58 7.08
CA PHE A 137 4.54 26.93 8.07
C PHE A 137 5.70 27.81 8.48
N GLY A 138 6.28 27.52 9.64
CA GLY A 138 7.44 28.23 10.14
C GLY A 138 7.62 28.05 11.64
N LYS A 139 8.30 29.00 12.28
CA LYS A 139 8.66 28.92 13.70
C LYS A 139 8.46 30.26 14.39
N PHE A 140 7.99 30.24 15.63
CA PHE A 140 7.89 31.44 16.48
C PHE A 140 7.99 31.07 17.96
N ASP A 141 8.28 32.03 18.82
CA ASP A 141 8.38 31.82 20.27
C ASP A 141 7.25 32.55 21.01
N THR A 142 6.67 31.92 22.03
CA THR A 142 5.70 32.54 22.96
C THR A 142 6.32 32.81 24.33
N GLY A 143 7.61 33.14 24.35
CA GLY A 143 8.41 33.27 25.57
C GLY A 143 9.38 32.11 25.67
N SER A 144 9.21 31.24 26.66
CA SER A 144 10.07 30.06 26.84
C SER A 144 9.67 28.86 25.97
N ILE A 145 8.54 28.93 25.28
CA ILE A 145 8.03 27.86 24.43
C ILE A 145 8.29 28.23 22.98
N GLY A 146 9.07 27.40 22.30
CA GLY A 146 9.26 27.49 20.85
C GLY A 146 8.18 26.70 20.11
N HIS A 147 7.67 27.26 19.02
CA HIS A 147 6.64 26.64 18.18
C HIS A 147 7.23 26.34 16.81
N SER A 148 6.94 25.15 16.28
CA SER A 148 7.18 24.78 14.89
C SER A 148 5.86 24.32 14.31
N TYR A 149 5.21 25.20 13.53
CA TYR A 149 3.82 25.04 13.13
C TYR A 149 3.69 24.76 11.63
N SER A 150 2.58 24.11 11.28
CA SER A 150 2.09 23.98 9.92
C SER A 150 0.57 24.04 9.94
N ALA A 151 -0.04 24.91 9.14
CA ALA A 151 -1.47 24.97 8.96
C ALA A 151 -1.81 25.09 7.48
N GLY A 152 -2.97 24.60 7.06
CA GLY A 152 -3.28 24.64 5.64
C GLY A 152 -4.70 24.30 5.28
N LEU A 153 -5.01 24.60 4.02
CA LEU A 153 -6.26 24.27 3.36
C LEU A 153 -5.98 23.31 2.21
N GLU A 154 -6.88 22.35 2.00
CA GLU A 154 -6.81 21.40 0.91
C GLU A 154 -8.16 21.29 0.21
N PHE A 155 -8.14 21.32 -1.11
CA PHE A 155 -9.29 21.09 -1.96
C PHE A 155 -8.94 20.00 -2.95
N SER A 156 -9.72 18.93 -2.97
CA SER A 156 -9.55 17.86 -3.94
C SER A 156 -10.85 17.52 -4.64
N ARG A 157 -10.73 17.18 -5.91
CA ARG A 157 -11.79 16.63 -6.73
C ARG A 157 -11.25 15.45 -7.51
N GLU A 158 -11.99 14.36 -7.49
CA GLU A 158 -11.70 13.16 -8.25
C GLU A 158 -12.95 12.76 -9.04
N ARG A 159 -12.75 12.31 -10.27
CA ARG A 159 -13.77 11.72 -11.12
C ARG A 159 -13.24 10.42 -11.66
N ILE A 160 -13.93 9.34 -11.32
CA ILE A 160 -13.66 7.98 -11.75
C ILE A 160 -14.74 7.57 -12.73
N ASP A 161 -14.32 7.19 -13.93
CA ASP A 161 -15.16 6.80 -15.05
C ASP A 161 -14.90 5.31 -15.31
N GLU A 162 -15.82 4.47 -14.85
CA GLU A 162 -15.78 3.03 -15.09
C GLU A 162 -16.62 2.69 -16.30
N LYS A 163 -15.97 2.23 -17.37
CA LYS A 163 -16.59 1.99 -18.67
C LYS A 163 -16.92 0.52 -18.83
N ASN A 164 -18.16 0.23 -19.20
CA ASN A 164 -18.59 -1.08 -19.65
C ASN A 164 -18.09 -1.36 -21.07
N ARG A 165 -16.76 -1.46 -21.21
CA ARG A 165 -16.08 -1.75 -22.48
C ARG A 165 -16.19 -3.22 -22.86
N TYR A 166 -16.37 -4.10 -21.88
CA TYR A 166 -16.35 -5.54 -22.02
C TYR A 166 -17.60 -6.14 -21.38
N GLY A 167 -18.27 -7.06 -22.08
CA GLY A 167 -19.38 -7.82 -21.52
C GLY A 167 -18.92 -9.01 -20.67
N SER A 168 -19.87 -9.75 -20.11
CA SER A 168 -19.58 -10.97 -19.36
C SER A 168 -19.18 -12.12 -20.31
N ALA A 169 -18.11 -12.84 -19.99
CA ALA A 169 -17.87 -14.14 -20.59
C ALA A 169 -18.94 -15.11 -20.05
N GLY A 170 -19.85 -15.59 -20.91
CA GLY A 170 -21.05 -16.35 -20.52
C GLY A 170 -20.79 -17.68 -19.80
N SER A 171 -19.55 -18.16 -19.74
CA SER A 171 -19.11 -19.31 -18.97
C SER A 171 -17.64 -19.17 -18.60
N ALA A 172 -17.22 -19.88 -17.55
CA ALA A 172 -15.81 -19.96 -17.23
C ALA A 172 -15.15 -21.14 -17.94
N ASP A 173 -13.98 -20.89 -18.52
CA ASP A 173 -13.21 -21.91 -19.21
C ASP A 173 -12.59 -22.88 -18.18
N LEU A 174 -12.56 -24.17 -18.49
CA LEU A 174 -11.88 -25.19 -17.69
C LEU A 174 -10.54 -25.54 -18.36
N GLY A 175 -9.49 -25.66 -17.56
CA GLY A 175 -8.18 -26.17 -17.98
C GLY A 175 -7.64 -27.18 -16.99
N ASP A 176 -6.55 -27.86 -17.36
CA ASP A 176 -5.82 -28.75 -16.47
C ASP A 176 -5.26 -27.96 -15.28
N LEU A 177 -5.41 -28.51 -14.07
CA LEU A 177 -4.90 -27.88 -12.85
C LEU A 177 -3.38 -28.04 -12.72
N ASN A 178 -2.84 -29.22 -13.00
CA ASN A 178 -1.40 -29.48 -12.85
C ASN A 178 -0.58 -28.98 -14.05
N HIS A 179 -1.17 -28.92 -15.25
CA HIS A 179 -0.51 -28.55 -16.49
C HIS A 179 -1.36 -27.59 -17.35
N PRO A 180 -1.70 -26.38 -16.85
CA PRO A 180 -2.50 -25.43 -17.60
C PRO A 180 -1.79 -24.99 -18.88
N ASN A 181 -2.53 -24.86 -19.98
CA ASN A 181 -1.99 -24.37 -21.24
C ASN A 181 -2.51 -22.95 -21.56
N PRO A 182 -1.64 -21.94 -21.59
CA PRO A 182 -2.01 -20.56 -21.91
C PRO A 182 -2.51 -20.32 -23.34
N LYS A 183 -2.41 -21.34 -24.21
CA LYS A 183 -2.84 -21.32 -25.62
C LYS A 183 -4.12 -22.12 -25.85
N ASP A 184 -4.73 -22.67 -24.80
CA ASP A 184 -6.03 -23.33 -24.89
C ASP A 184 -7.09 -22.41 -25.52
N PRO A 185 -8.12 -22.99 -26.18
CA PRO A 185 -9.27 -22.22 -26.60
C PRO A 185 -9.91 -21.55 -25.38
N PHE A 186 -10.39 -20.32 -25.58
CA PHE A 186 -11.05 -19.54 -24.54
C PHE A 186 -12.39 -19.01 -25.05
N THR A 187 -13.32 -18.83 -24.13
CA THR A 187 -14.56 -18.10 -24.40
C THR A 187 -14.23 -16.63 -24.66
N PRO A 188 -14.56 -16.06 -25.84
CA PRO A 188 -14.28 -14.66 -26.13
C PRO A 188 -15.03 -13.74 -25.16
N VAL A 189 -14.38 -12.66 -24.73
CA VAL A 189 -15.04 -11.60 -23.98
C VAL A 189 -15.72 -10.66 -24.99
N PRO A 190 -17.06 -10.59 -25.01
CA PRO A 190 -17.75 -9.73 -25.97
C PRO A 190 -17.49 -8.25 -25.67
N ARG A 191 -17.74 -7.39 -26.65
CA ARG A 191 -17.77 -5.94 -26.39
C ARG A 191 -18.94 -5.62 -25.46
N GLY A 192 -18.71 -4.71 -24.52
CA GLY A 192 -19.75 -4.19 -23.65
C GLY A 192 -20.68 -3.21 -24.38
N ASP A 193 -21.72 -2.76 -23.70
CA ASP A 193 -22.74 -1.84 -24.21
C ASP A 193 -22.26 -0.38 -24.31
N GLY A 194 -21.05 -0.08 -23.82
CA GLY A 194 -20.47 1.26 -23.83
C GLY A 194 -21.01 2.21 -22.74
N GLN A 195 -21.91 1.75 -21.87
CA GLN A 195 -22.34 2.51 -20.71
C GLN A 195 -21.16 2.80 -19.78
N HIS A 196 -21.24 3.87 -19.00
CA HIS A 196 -20.24 4.16 -17.99
C HIS A 196 -20.91 4.56 -16.68
N ARG A 197 -20.27 4.20 -15.57
CA ARG A 197 -20.62 4.67 -14.23
C ARG A 197 -19.62 5.74 -13.83
N VAL A 198 -20.13 6.87 -13.33
CA VAL A 198 -19.27 7.98 -12.92
C VAL A 198 -19.36 8.19 -11.41
N THR A 199 -18.27 7.97 -10.70
CA THR A 199 -18.13 8.31 -9.29
C THR A 199 -17.34 9.61 -9.15
N LYS A 200 -17.81 10.53 -8.31
CA LYS A 200 -17.16 11.82 -8.04
C LYS A 200 -16.89 11.97 -6.57
N HIS A 201 -15.64 12.25 -6.22
CA HIS A 201 -15.21 12.55 -4.86
C HIS A 201 -14.84 14.03 -4.81
N ASN A 202 -15.25 14.71 -3.75
CA ASN A 202 -14.82 16.07 -3.46
C ASN A 202 -14.47 16.13 -1.98
N ASN A 203 -13.29 16.65 -1.66
CA ASN A 203 -12.89 16.91 -0.29
C ASN A 203 -12.52 18.37 -0.11
N ARG A 204 -12.83 18.91 1.06
CA ARG A 204 -12.37 20.22 1.51
C ARG A 204 -11.86 20.04 2.92
N ALA A 205 -10.62 20.41 3.16
CA ALA A 205 -10.01 20.24 4.45
C ALA A 205 -9.32 21.50 4.95
N LEU A 206 -9.30 21.61 6.28
CA LEU A 206 -8.53 22.59 7.04
C LEU A 206 -7.76 21.81 8.09
N TYR A 207 -6.49 22.14 8.28
CA TYR A 207 -5.68 21.50 9.32
C TYR A 207 -4.70 22.48 9.97
N VAL A 208 -4.30 22.12 11.18
CA VAL A 208 -3.24 22.79 11.95
C VAL A 208 -2.46 21.73 12.73
N MET A 209 -1.15 21.89 12.76
CA MET A 209 -0.20 21.09 13.52
C MET A 209 0.82 22.02 14.16
N ASP A 210 1.22 21.72 15.38
CA ASP A 210 2.23 22.49 16.12
C ASP A 210 3.06 21.56 16.99
N THR A 211 4.38 21.74 16.93
CA THR A 211 5.35 21.13 17.84
C THR A 211 5.84 22.21 18.79
N LEU A 212 5.45 22.09 20.06
CA LEU A 212 5.81 22.98 21.14
C LEU A 212 7.06 22.43 21.84
N ALA A 213 8.20 23.11 21.69
CA ALA A 213 9.38 22.88 22.50
C ALA A 213 9.17 23.52 23.89
N LEU A 214 8.66 22.73 24.84
CA LEU A 214 8.32 23.19 26.20
C LEU A 214 9.57 23.39 27.07
N HIS A 215 10.59 22.57 26.81
CA HIS A 215 11.89 22.56 27.49
C HIS A 215 12.91 21.88 26.56
N GLU A 216 14.22 21.98 26.84
CA GLU A 216 15.28 21.26 26.10
C GLU A 216 15.05 19.74 26.03
N GLN A 217 14.31 19.20 27.00
CA GLN A 217 14.01 17.77 27.13
C GLN A 217 12.57 17.40 26.79
N TRP A 218 11.70 18.36 26.51
CA TRP A 218 10.26 18.09 26.36
C TRP A 218 9.68 18.79 25.13
N ASP A 219 9.15 17.99 24.21
CA ASP A 219 8.32 18.49 23.12
C ASP A 219 6.88 17.98 23.27
N LEU A 220 5.91 18.82 22.91
CA LEU A 220 4.51 18.45 22.79
C LEU A 220 4.05 18.69 21.35
N ASN A 221 3.61 17.63 20.69
CA ASN A 221 3.04 17.67 19.34
C ASN A 221 1.51 17.66 19.44
N LEU A 222 0.85 18.60 18.76
CA LEU A 222 -0.59 18.67 18.65
C LEU A 222 -0.99 18.86 17.19
N GLY A 223 -2.08 18.23 16.76
CA GLY A 223 -2.62 18.45 15.44
C GLY A 223 -4.11 18.16 15.37
N ALA A 224 -4.81 18.91 14.52
CA ALA A 224 -6.22 18.71 14.23
C ALA A 224 -6.48 18.98 12.74
N ARG A 225 -7.37 18.20 12.16
CA ARG A 225 -7.81 18.33 10.77
C ARG A 225 -9.31 18.09 10.67
N PHE A 226 -9.98 18.95 9.93
CA PHE A 226 -11.38 18.81 9.56
C PHE A 226 -11.48 18.49 8.07
N ASP A 227 -12.26 17.48 7.72
CA ASP A 227 -12.57 17.11 6.33
C ASP A 227 -14.09 17.17 6.09
N ASN A 228 -14.49 17.87 5.02
CA ASN A 228 -15.82 17.80 4.42
C ASN A 228 -15.72 16.97 3.14
N TYR A 229 -16.03 15.68 3.28
CA TYR A 229 -15.95 14.72 2.19
C TYR A 229 -17.34 14.48 1.58
N HIS A 230 -17.42 14.51 0.26
CA HIS A 230 -18.64 14.23 -0.50
C HIS A 230 -18.33 13.31 -1.67
N VAL A 231 -18.93 12.13 -1.66
CA VAL A 231 -18.89 11.16 -2.76
C VAL A 231 -20.28 10.98 -3.34
N ARG A 232 -20.37 10.83 -4.67
CA ARG A 232 -21.61 10.49 -5.36
C ARG A 232 -21.35 9.72 -6.64
N ASP A 233 -22.24 8.81 -6.96
CA ASP A 233 -22.35 8.22 -8.29
C ASP A 233 -23.71 8.58 -8.92
N ASP A 234 -24.12 7.84 -9.96
CA ASP A 234 -25.38 8.09 -10.66
C ASP A 234 -26.63 7.69 -9.85
N ALA A 235 -26.47 6.91 -8.77
CA ALA A 235 -27.56 6.37 -7.96
C ALA A 235 -27.55 6.82 -6.50
N GLN A 236 -26.36 7.04 -5.91
CA GLN A 236 -26.16 7.26 -4.48
C GLN A 236 -25.27 8.47 -4.21
N SER A 237 -25.41 9.04 -3.01
CA SER A 237 -24.59 10.15 -2.53
C SER A 237 -24.36 9.99 -1.04
N ASN A 238 -23.14 10.26 -0.57
CA ASN A 238 -22.79 10.25 0.84
C ASN A 238 -21.89 11.44 1.19
N ARG A 239 -22.17 12.09 2.32
CA ARG A 239 -21.42 13.23 2.83
C ARG A 239 -20.99 12.95 4.26
N SER A 240 -19.72 13.18 4.55
CA SER A 240 -19.16 13.02 5.89
C SER A 240 -18.40 14.27 6.31
N ASN A 241 -18.62 14.71 7.55
CA ASN A 241 -17.89 15.79 8.20
C ASN A 241 -17.11 15.19 9.37
N LEU A 242 -15.79 15.26 9.33
CA LEU A 242 -14.96 14.50 10.28
C LEU A 242 -13.83 15.35 10.81
N TRP A 243 -13.62 15.22 12.12
CA TRP A 243 -12.43 15.69 12.78
C TRP A 243 -11.49 14.52 13.02
N THR A 244 -10.23 14.71 12.64
CA THR A 244 -9.11 13.88 13.07
C THR A 244 -8.16 14.76 13.86
N TYR A 245 -7.44 14.14 14.77
CA TYR A 245 -6.51 14.81 15.66
C TYR A 245 -5.42 13.85 16.11
N GLN A 246 -4.28 14.43 16.44
CA GLN A 246 -3.14 13.75 17.02
C GLN A 246 -2.58 14.55 18.19
N SER A 247 -2.07 13.85 19.19
CA SER A 247 -1.27 14.42 20.27
C SER A 247 -0.11 13.50 20.58
N GLY A 248 1.04 14.06 20.95
CA GLY A 248 2.16 13.27 21.40
C GLY A 248 3.13 14.06 22.26
N ILE A 249 3.61 13.45 23.34
CA ILE A 249 4.64 14.02 24.19
C ILE A 249 5.95 13.29 23.96
N VAL A 250 7.04 14.03 23.83
CA VAL A 250 8.39 13.49 23.64
C VAL A 250 9.27 13.96 24.78
N PHE A 251 9.87 13.00 25.48
CA PHE A 251 10.90 13.23 26.48
C PHE A 251 12.26 12.87 25.88
N LYS A 252 13.23 13.79 25.93
CA LYS A 252 14.61 13.60 25.49
C LYS A 252 15.52 13.48 26.72
N PRO A 253 15.71 12.27 27.29
CA PRO A 253 16.63 12.08 28.41
C PRO A 253 18.06 12.51 28.06
N LEU A 254 18.44 12.37 26.78
CA LEU A 254 19.75 12.69 26.22
C LEU A 254 19.56 13.33 24.83
N PRO A 255 20.52 14.12 24.31
CA PRO A 255 20.39 14.75 22.99
C PRO A 255 20.18 13.77 21.83
N TYR A 256 20.64 12.52 22.00
CA TYR A 256 20.59 11.44 21.02
C TYR A 256 19.56 10.35 21.37
N GLY A 257 18.68 10.60 22.34
CA GLY A 257 17.70 9.61 22.82
C GLY A 257 16.36 10.25 23.11
N SER A 258 15.27 9.61 22.69
CA SER A 258 13.91 10.08 22.94
C SER A 258 12.97 8.95 23.35
N ILE A 259 11.99 9.26 24.18
CA ILE A 259 10.87 8.40 24.56
C ILE A 259 9.61 9.20 24.28
N TYR A 260 8.62 8.61 23.63
CA TYR A 260 7.39 9.31 23.28
C TYR A 260 6.15 8.47 23.57
N LEU A 261 5.06 9.17 23.88
CA LEU A 261 3.72 8.61 23.90
C LEU A 261 2.86 9.44 22.94
N SER A 262 2.21 8.78 21.99
CA SER A 262 1.34 9.43 21.01
C SER A 262 -0.02 8.77 20.90
N TYR A 263 -1.03 9.59 20.59
CA TYR A 263 -2.38 9.18 20.26
C TYR A 263 -2.80 9.85 18.94
N GLY A 264 -3.41 9.10 18.03
CA GLY A 264 -3.86 9.62 16.74
C GLY A 264 -5.17 9.00 16.31
N THR A 265 -5.95 9.73 15.52
CA THR A 265 -7.23 9.26 14.95
C THR A 265 -7.22 9.34 13.43
N SER A 266 -8.02 8.50 12.79
CA SER A 266 -8.19 8.41 11.34
C SER A 266 -9.62 7.97 11.00
N PHE A 267 -10.03 8.08 9.74
CA PHE A 267 -11.30 7.58 9.26
C PHE A 267 -11.22 7.08 7.81
N ASN A 268 -12.15 6.21 7.43
CA ASN A 268 -12.41 5.84 6.04
C ASN A 268 -13.88 6.17 5.71
N PRO A 269 -14.16 7.18 4.88
CA PRO A 269 -15.54 7.52 4.53
C PRO A 269 -16.09 6.45 3.59
N SER A 270 -17.39 6.14 3.70
CA SER A 270 -18.01 5.18 2.78
C SER A 270 -17.92 5.66 1.33
N GLY A 271 -17.58 4.74 0.42
CA GLY A 271 -17.45 4.98 -1.01
C GLY A 271 -16.09 5.50 -1.45
N GLU A 272 -15.09 5.56 -0.55
CA GLU A 272 -13.70 5.90 -0.83
C GLU A 272 -13.03 5.01 -1.87
N THR A 273 -13.46 3.76 -2.01
CA THR A 273 -12.93 2.81 -3.02
C THR A 273 -13.50 3.01 -4.43
N ALA A 274 -14.49 3.90 -4.57
CA ALA A 274 -15.15 4.24 -5.82
C ALA A 274 -15.71 3.03 -6.60
N GLY A 275 -16.15 1.99 -5.88
CA GLY A 275 -16.70 0.79 -6.51
C GLY A 275 -15.72 -0.38 -6.61
N GLN A 276 -14.46 -0.18 -6.23
CA GLN A 276 -13.48 -1.26 -6.16
C GLN A 276 -13.73 -2.12 -4.91
N SER A 277 -14.21 -3.34 -5.12
CA SER A 277 -14.33 -4.36 -4.09
C SER A 277 -13.21 -5.39 -4.20
N GLY A 278 -12.85 -6.03 -3.08
CA GLY A 278 -11.82 -7.06 -3.01
C GLY A 278 -10.76 -6.78 -1.95
N GLY A 279 -9.82 -7.72 -1.79
CA GLY A 279 -8.74 -7.59 -0.79
C GLY A 279 -9.25 -7.58 0.65
N ALA A 280 -8.61 -6.80 1.52
CA ALA A 280 -8.93 -6.73 2.96
C ALA A 280 -10.35 -6.19 3.23
N ASP A 281 -10.81 -5.21 2.43
CA ASP A 281 -12.13 -4.57 2.57
C ASP A 281 -13.30 -5.41 2.02
N GLY A 282 -12.98 -6.50 1.31
CA GLY A 282 -13.95 -7.48 0.83
C GLY A 282 -15.04 -6.90 -0.08
N ALA A 283 -16.22 -7.51 -0.04
CA ALA A 283 -17.37 -7.08 -0.84
C ALA A 283 -18.04 -5.80 -0.31
N ALA A 284 -17.86 -5.49 0.97
CA ALA A 284 -18.41 -4.29 1.62
C ALA A 284 -17.74 -3.01 1.10
N GLY A 285 -16.43 -3.06 0.85
CA GLY A 285 -15.64 -1.91 0.44
C GLY A 285 -16.09 -1.26 -0.88
N GLY A 286 -16.57 -2.06 -1.84
CA GLY A 286 -16.90 -1.58 -3.20
C GLY A 286 -18.31 -1.05 -3.40
N ARG A 287 -19.11 -0.84 -2.34
CA ARG A 287 -20.49 -0.35 -2.46
C ARG A 287 -20.59 1.06 -1.90
N LEU A 288 -21.04 2.00 -2.71
CA LEU A 288 -21.41 3.32 -2.21
C LEU A 288 -22.75 3.19 -1.46
N SER A 289 -22.66 3.30 -0.14
CA SER A 289 -23.82 3.31 0.76
C SER A 289 -23.82 4.60 1.56
N ASN A 290 -25.01 5.12 1.88
CA ASN A 290 -25.17 6.26 2.79
C ASN A 290 -24.96 5.80 4.25
N LEU A 291 -23.70 5.57 4.59
CA LEU A 291 -23.23 5.08 5.89
C LEU A 291 -22.24 6.07 6.48
N ASP A 292 -22.20 6.13 7.81
CA ASP A 292 -21.13 6.83 8.50
C ASP A 292 -19.74 6.24 8.17
N PRO A 293 -18.66 7.02 8.33
CA PRO A 293 -17.30 6.54 8.15
C PRO A 293 -16.88 5.46 9.16
N GLU A 294 -16.00 4.55 8.72
CA GLU A 294 -15.18 3.75 9.63
C GLU A 294 -14.22 4.68 10.37
N LYS A 295 -13.95 4.40 11.64
CA LYS A 295 -13.06 5.25 12.48
C LYS A 295 -11.93 4.41 13.01
N SER A 296 -10.73 4.97 13.02
CA SER A 296 -9.55 4.33 13.61
C SER A 296 -8.93 5.22 14.66
N ARG A 297 -8.38 4.61 15.71
CA ARG A 297 -7.56 5.29 16.72
C ARG A 297 -6.34 4.44 17.07
N SER A 298 -5.22 5.09 17.29
CA SER A 298 -3.98 4.43 17.68
C SER A 298 -3.36 5.11 18.88
N ILE A 299 -2.85 4.31 19.81
CA ILE A 299 -1.97 4.75 20.90
C ILE A 299 -0.63 4.03 20.76
N GLU A 300 0.46 4.76 20.92
CA GLU A 300 1.81 4.24 20.72
C GLU A 300 2.78 4.81 21.76
N LEU A 301 3.54 3.94 22.40
CA LEU A 301 4.65 4.27 23.29
C LEU A 301 5.93 3.77 22.63
N GLY A 302 6.85 4.68 22.30
CA GLY A 302 8.08 4.31 21.62
C GLY A 302 9.31 5.06 22.11
N THR A 303 10.46 4.63 21.58
CA THR A 303 11.76 5.23 21.87
C THR A 303 12.64 5.20 20.63
N LYS A 304 13.47 6.23 20.48
CA LYS A 304 14.42 6.37 19.36
C LYS A 304 15.78 6.79 19.88
N TRP A 305 16.85 6.18 19.36
CA TRP A 305 18.22 6.39 19.81
C TRP A 305 19.17 6.47 18.63
N ASP A 306 19.93 7.56 18.55
CA ASP A 306 20.95 7.79 17.54
C ASP A 306 22.34 7.54 18.15
N LEU A 307 22.86 6.34 17.90
CA LEU A 307 24.10 5.83 18.48
C LEU A 307 25.27 5.98 17.51
N LEU A 308 26.48 5.70 18.02
CA LEU A 308 27.72 5.69 17.24
C LEU A 308 27.99 7.04 16.54
N ASN A 309 27.75 8.15 17.25
CA ASN A 309 27.81 9.52 16.72
C ASN A 309 26.81 9.74 15.58
N GLU A 310 25.54 9.43 15.84
CA GLU A 310 24.41 9.57 14.89
C GLU A 310 24.52 8.71 13.62
N ARG A 311 25.41 7.70 13.65
CA ARG A 311 25.62 6.81 12.52
C ARG A 311 24.65 5.63 12.50
N LEU A 312 24.06 5.28 13.64
CA LEU A 312 23.12 4.17 13.79
C LEU A 312 21.87 4.66 14.53
N SER A 313 20.72 4.64 13.87
CA SER A 313 19.44 4.92 14.50
C SER A 313 18.74 3.62 14.89
N LEU A 314 18.32 3.53 16.15
CA LEU A 314 17.54 2.43 16.70
C LEU A 314 16.15 2.92 17.12
N THR A 315 15.12 2.14 16.83
CA THR A 315 13.74 2.45 17.19
C THR A 315 13.07 1.25 17.84
N ALA A 316 12.21 1.50 18.83
CA ALA A 316 11.31 0.49 19.37
C ALA A 316 9.96 1.13 19.73
N ALA A 317 8.85 0.44 19.48
CA ALA A 317 7.52 0.93 19.79
C ALA A 317 6.59 -0.20 20.24
N LEU A 318 5.69 0.10 21.16
CA LEU A 318 4.51 -0.69 21.53
C LEU A 318 3.28 0.09 21.09
N PHE A 319 2.34 -0.56 20.43
CA PHE A 319 1.14 0.14 19.96
C PHE A 319 -0.12 -0.71 20.06
N LYS A 320 -1.24 0.01 20.05
CA LYS A 320 -2.58 -0.54 19.91
C LYS A 320 -3.36 0.34 18.94
N THR A 321 -3.85 -0.27 17.87
CA THR A 321 -4.74 0.36 16.89
C THR A 321 -6.09 -0.33 16.90
N GLU A 322 -7.17 0.44 16.96
CA GLU A 322 -8.54 -0.05 16.86
C GLU A 322 -9.23 0.63 15.68
N LYS A 323 -9.88 -0.17 14.84
CA LYS A 323 -10.85 0.29 13.85
C LYS A 323 -12.25 -0.08 14.33
N THR A 324 -13.09 0.92 14.52
CA THR A 324 -14.51 0.76 14.88
C THR A 324 -15.41 1.17 13.72
N ASN A 325 -16.67 0.75 13.76
CA ASN A 325 -17.62 0.94 12.66
C ASN A 325 -17.06 0.36 11.34
N ALA A 326 -16.27 -0.70 11.40
CA ALA A 326 -15.80 -1.40 10.23
C ALA A 326 -17.01 -1.98 9.48
N ARG A 327 -16.99 -1.89 8.15
CA ARG A 327 -18.10 -2.35 7.33
C ARG A 327 -18.23 -3.87 7.39
N THR A 328 -19.44 -4.35 7.63
CA THR A 328 -19.84 -5.76 7.49
C THR A 328 -20.66 -5.95 6.23
N TYR A 329 -20.76 -7.20 5.75
CA TYR A 329 -21.53 -7.51 4.55
C TYR A 329 -22.31 -8.81 4.74
N ASP A 330 -23.59 -8.77 4.39
CA ASP A 330 -24.45 -9.96 4.29
C ASP A 330 -24.56 -10.39 2.83
N PRO A 331 -23.99 -11.54 2.43
CA PRO A 331 -24.04 -12.02 1.05
C PRO A 331 -25.44 -12.48 0.62
N ILE A 332 -26.37 -12.73 1.54
CA ILE A 332 -27.74 -13.17 1.26
C ILE A 332 -28.63 -11.96 0.99
N SER A 333 -28.67 -11.00 1.92
CA SER A 333 -29.49 -9.78 1.78
C SER A 333 -28.83 -8.71 0.91
N ASN A 334 -27.53 -8.84 0.63
CA ASN A 334 -26.71 -7.84 -0.04
C ASN A 334 -26.53 -6.53 0.73
N GLU A 335 -26.77 -6.56 2.04
CA GLU A 335 -26.68 -5.40 2.93
C GLU A 335 -25.24 -5.14 3.40
N VAL A 336 -24.90 -3.86 3.58
CA VAL A 336 -23.65 -3.40 4.20
C VAL A 336 -24.02 -2.60 5.45
N THR A 337 -23.49 -2.98 6.61
CA THR A 337 -23.70 -2.26 7.89
C THR A 337 -22.36 -1.87 8.53
N LEU A 338 -22.40 -1.09 9.61
CA LEU A 338 -21.22 -0.63 10.36
C LEU A 338 -21.12 -1.33 11.72
N ASP A 339 -21.24 -2.65 11.71
CA ASP A 339 -21.28 -3.46 12.93
C ASP A 339 -19.94 -4.12 13.27
N GLY A 340 -18.88 -3.84 12.51
CA GLY A 340 -17.59 -4.48 12.67
C GLY A 340 -16.61 -3.67 13.54
N ASP A 341 -15.73 -4.36 14.26
CA ASP A 341 -14.60 -3.80 14.99
C ASP A 341 -13.36 -4.69 14.79
N VAL A 342 -12.21 -4.09 14.55
CA VAL A 342 -10.91 -4.77 14.41
C VAL A 342 -9.89 -4.11 15.35
N GLU A 343 -9.09 -4.92 16.03
CA GLU A 343 -8.03 -4.47 16.92
C GLU A 343 -6.69 -5.07 16.48
N VAL A 344 -5.63 -4.27 16.54
CA VAL A 344 -4.25 -4.73 16.35
C VAL A 344 -3.42 -4.22 17.51
N LYS A 345 -2.77 -5.14 18.23
CA LYS A 345 -1.75 -4.82 19.24
C LYS A 345 -0.42 -5.33 18.75
N GLY A 346 0.65 -4.58 18.97
CA GLY A 346 1.93 -4.99 18.45
C GLY A 346 3.12 -4.31 19.08
N PHE A 347 4.28 -4.79 18.67
CA PHE A 347 5.52 -4.09 18.89
C PHE A 347 6.38 -4.12 17.63
N GLU A 348 7.16 -3.07 17.46
CA GLU A 348 8.08 -2.90 16.35
C GLU A 348 9.46 -2.53 16.88
N VAL A 349 10.49 -3.08 16.25
CA VAL A 349 11.88 -2.70 16.48
C VAL A 349 12.57 -2.49 15.14
N GLY A 350 13.45 -1.50 15.08
CA GLY A 350 14.16 -1.11 13.88
C GLY A 350 15.59 -0.68 14.17
N ALA A 351 16.47 -0.91 13.21
CA ALA A 351 17.85 -0.45 13.22
C ALA A 351 18.24 -0.02 11.81
N THR A 352 18.75 1.20 11.63
CA THR A 352 19.22 1.69 10.32
C THR A 352 20.47 2.52 10.48
N GLY A 353 21.49 2.23 9.69
CA GLY A 353 22.71 3.03 9.63
C GLY A 353 23.97 2.19 9.55
N HIS A 354 25.05 2.67 10.16
CA HIS A 354 26.38 2.10 10.08
C HIS A 354 26.80 1.55 11.45
N LEU A 355 27.15 0.26 11.50
CA LEU A 355 27.79 -0.37 12.67
C LEU A 355 29.28 0.00 12.75
N THR A 356 29.93 0.17 11.59
CA THR A 356 31.30 0.66 11.43
C THR A 356 31.40 1.47 10.12
N GLU A 357 32.56 2.04 9.78
CA GLU A 357 32.76 2.71 8.47
C GLU A 357 32.55 1.81 7.26
N GLN A 358 32.73 0.51 7.43
CA GLN A 358 32.62 -0.47 6.36
C GLN A 358 31.30 -1.24 6.39
N TRP A 359 30.53 -1.17 7.49
CA TRP A 359 29.40 -2.05 7.73
C TRP A 359 28.09 -1.29 7.93
N GLU A 360 27.17 -1.46 7.00
CA GLU A 360 25.83 -0.88 7.02
C GLU A 360 24.77 -1.95 7.33
N VAL A 361 23.73 -1.56 8.06
CA VAL A 361 22.57 -2.40 8.37
C VAL A 361 21.28 -1.61 8.22
N MET A 362 20.25 -2.29 7.71
CA MET A 362 18.86 -1.88 7.77
C MET A 362 18.07 -3.12 8.19
N ALA A 363 17.48 -3.08 9.38
CA ALA A 363 16.76 -4.20 9.96
C ALA A 363 15.46 -3.71 10.60
N GLY A 364 14.42 -4.53 10.51
CA GLY A 364 13.14 -4.27 11.13
C GLY A 364 12.44 -5.57 11.48
N TYR A 365 11.73 -5.58 12.60
CA TYR A 365 10.88 -6.68 13.04
C TYR A 365 9.58 -6.12 13.61
N THR A 366 8.47 -6.76 13.29
CA THR A 366 7.14 -6.44 13.83
C THR A 366 6.44 -7.70 14.32
N TYR A 367 5.77 -7.57 15.47
CA TYR A 367 4.80 -8.53 15.98
C TYR A 367 3.42 -7.89 15.99
N LEU A 368 2.42 -8.58 15.43
CA LEU A 368 1.06 -8.08 15.26
C LEU A 368 0.02 -9.11 15.76
N ASP A 369 -0.55 -8.89 16.93
CA ASP A 369 -1.76 -9.57 17.39
C ASP A 369 -2.98 -8.84 16.83
N ALA A 370 -3.41 -9.25 15.63
CA ALA A 370 -4.52 -8.64 14.90
C ALA A 370 -5.78 -9.51 14.98
N LYS A 371 -6.86 -8.93 15.52
CA LYS A 371 -8.08 -9.65 15.86
C LYS A 371 -9.32 -8.93 15.34
N THR A 372 -10.25 -9.71 14.79
CA THR A 372 -11.63 -9.28 14.56
C THR A 372 -12.37 -9.32 15.89
N VAL A 373 -12.66 -8.14 16.46
CA VAL A 373 -13.34 -8.00 17.75
C VAL A 373 -14.84 -8.22 17.58
N LYS A 374 -15.43 -7.61 16.55
CA LYS A 374 -16.82 -7.76 16.18
C LYS A 374 -16.93 -7.90 14.67
N TYR A 375 -17.55 -8.94 14.13
CA TYR A 375 -17.90 -9.03 12.70
C TYR A 375 -18.85 -10.19 12.45
N ALA A 376 -20.07 -9.87 11.99
CA ALA A 376 -21.04 -10.86 11.54
C ALA A 376 -21.30 -10.70 10.03
N SER A 377 -21.22 -11.81 9.29
CA SER A 377 -21.67 -11.88 7.88
C SER A 377 -23.09 -12.42 7.85
N GLY A 378 -24.06 -11.50 7.82
CA GLY A 378 -25.48 -11.83 7.97
C GLY A 378 -25.82 -12.38 9.36
N LYS A 379 -26.94 -13.09 9.48
CA LYS A 379 -27.50 -13.50 10.79
C LYS A 379 -26.84 -14.73 11.43
N ASN A 380 -26.18 -15.59 10.64
CA ASN A 380 -25.76 -16.93 11.09
C ASN A 380 -24.24 -17.16 11.07
N THR A 381 -23.44 -16.16 10.68
CA THR A 381 -21.99 -16.30 10.56
C THR A 381 -21.31 -15.23 11.41
N ASN A 382 -20.64 -15.64 12.47
CA ASN A 382 -19.91 -14.78 13.38
C ASN A 382 -18.41 -15.10 13.32
N PHE A 383 -17.59 -14.06 13.22
CA PHE A 383 -16.13 -14.14 13.14
C PHE A 383 -15.42 -13.44 14.31
N ASP A 384 -16.16 -13.02 15.33
CA ASP A 384 -15.62 -12.51 16.58
C ASP A 384 -14.58 -13.48 17.13
N GLY A 385 -13.41 -12.97 17.49
CA GLY A 385 -12.35 -13.81 18.02
C GLY A 385 -11.27 -14.18 17.01
N ASN A 386 -11.61 -14.22 15.72
CA ASN A 386 -10.69 -14.68 14.68
C ASN A 386 -9.55 -13.68 14.44
N GLN A 387 -8.42 -14.20 13.95
CA GLN A 387 -7.32 -13.38 13.48
C GLN A 387 -7.76 -12.61 12.24
N ALA A 388 -7.44 -11.31 12.19
CA ALA A 388 -7.72 -10.49 11.03
C ALA A 388 -6.97 -11.04 9.80
N LYS A 389 -7.67 -11.22 8.68
CA LYS A 389 -7.08 -11.75 7.45
C LYS A 389 -5.96 -10.84 6.91
N PHE A 390 -5.01 -11.44 6.20
CA PHE A 390 -3.82 -10.84 5.57
C PHE A 390 -2.74 -10.28 6.52
N ILE A 391 -2.94 -10.34 7.84
CA ILE A 391 -1.95 -9.87 8.80
C ILE A 391 -1.18 -11.07 9.35
N ALA A 392 0.13 -11.13 9.08
CA ALA A 392 1.02 -12.13 9.65
C ALA A 392 1.40 -11.74 11.09
N PRO A 393 1.36 -12.65 12.07
CA PRO A 393 1.70 -12.31 13.45
C PRO A 393 3.15 -11.89 13.64
N ASN A 394 4.06 -12.43 12.84
CA ASN A 394 5.47 -12.08 12.86
C ASN A 394 5.93 -11.74 11.45
N SER A 395 6.65 -10.63 11.28
CA SER A 395 7.40 -10.38 10.05
C SER A 395 8.66 -9.59 10.35
N GLY A 396 9.69 -9.81 9.54
CA GLY A 396 10.97 -9.15 9.74
C GLY A 396 11.79 -9.13 8.46
N SER A 397 12.64 -8.13 8.35
CA SER A 397 13.59 -8.00 7.26
C SER A 397 14.93 -7.50 7.80
N VAL A 398 16.00 -8.02 7.21
CA VAL A 398 17.35 -7.49 7.42
C VAL A 398 18.03 -7.39 6.06
N TRP A 399 18.67 -6.26 5.83
CA TRP A 399 19.61 -6.05 4.75
C TRP A 399 20.89 -5.49 5.34
N THR A 400 22.02 -6.05 4.97
CA THR A 400 23.31 -5.59 5.46
C THR A 400 24.33 -5.61 4.34
N THR A 401 25.27 -4.67 4.39
CA THR A 401 26.36 -4.60 3.42
C THR A 401 27.68 -4.34 4.10
N TYR A 402 28.75 -4.89 3.53
CA TYR A 402 30.11 -4.78 4.05
C TYR A 402 31.08 -4.41 2.92
N ALA A 403 31.79 -3.29 3.09
CA ALA A 403 32.89 -2.90 2.22
C ALA A 403 34.14 -3.72 2.56
N LEU A 404 34.44 -4.72 1.74
CA LEU A 404 35.63 -5.57 1.88
C LEU A 404 36.92 -4.79 1.59
N THR A 405 36.85 -3.85 0.65
CA THR A 405 37.91 -2.92 0.24
C THR A 405 37.27 -1.65 -0.29
N ASP A 406 38.07 -0.65 -0.68
CA ASP A 406 37.57 0.58 -1.33
C ASP A 406 36.88 0.35 -2.68
N ARG A 407 37.01 -0.85 -3.24
CA ARG A 407 36.41 -1.25 -4.53
C ARG A 407 35.33 -2.31 -4.42
N TRP A 408 35.40 -3.19 -3.43
CA TRP A 408 34.52 -4.34 -3.30
C TRP A 408 33.55 -4.16 -2.13
N LYS A 409 32.26 -4.31 -2.41
CA LYS A 409 31.20 -4.31 -1.41
C LYS A 409 30.32 -5.54 -1.61
N VAL A 410 30.04 -6.25 -0.53
CA VAL A 410 29.11 -7.38 -0.52
C VAL A 410 27.87 -7.01 0.27
N GLY A 411 26.73 -7.57 -0.09
CA GLY A 411 25.47 -7.38 0.60
C GLY A 411 24.68 -8.68 0.68
N GLY A 412 23.89 -8.79 1.74
CA GLY A 412 22.98 -9.91 1.94
C GLY A 412 21.78 -9.48 2.75
N GLY A 413 20.65 -10.13 2.50
CA GLY A 413 19.45 -9.91 3.28
C GLY A 413 18.59 -11.15 3.43
N ALA A 414 17.74 -11.10 4.44
CA ALA A 414 16.74 -12.10 4.74
C ALA A 414 15.41 -11.42 5.06
N ASN A 415 14.33 -11.96 4.50
CA ASN A 415 12.96 -11.52 4.74
C ASN A 415 12.15 -12.71 5.25
N TYR A 416 11.40 -12.50 6.33
CA TYR A 416 10.51 -13.49 6.93
C TYR A 416 9.10 -12.92 7.03
N VAL A 417 8.13 -13.74 6.65
CA VAL A 417 6.71 -13.49 6.90
C VAL A 417 6.08 -14.77 7.42
N ASP A 418 5.41 -14.68 8.56
CA ASP A 418 4.70 -15.79 9.17
C ASP A 418 3.45 -16.20 8.35
N LYS A 419 2.89 -17.35 8.69
CA LYS A 419 1.59 -17.78 8.18
C LYS A 419 0.56 -16.67 8.42
N ARG A 420 -0.26 -16.42 7.40
CA ARG A 420 -1.39 -15.47 7.51
C ARG A 420 -2.64 -16.06 6.90
N TYR A 421 -3.77 -15.84 7.56
CA TYR A 421 -5.07 -16.22 7.01
C TYR A 421 -5.44 -15.30 5.84
N THR A 422 -6.22 -15.82 4.91
CA THR A 422 -6.69 -15.07 3.73
C THR A 422 -8.19 -14.83 3.74
N ASN A 423 -8.92 -15.35 4.73
CA ASN A 423 -10.36 -15.19 4.87
C ASN A 423 -10.78 -15.01 6.34
N ASP A 424 -11.99 -14.48 6.53
CA ASP A 424 -12.51 -14.12 7.86
C ASP A 424 -12.83 -15.36 8.70
N GLU A 425 -13.16 -16.51 8.09
CA GLU A 425 -13.37 -17.79 8.77
C GLU A 425 -12.07 -18.37 9.37
N ASN A 426 -10.89 -17.86 8.99
CA ASN A 426 -9.58 -18.44 9.33
C ASN A 426 -9.41 -19.91 8.89
N THR A 427 -10.01 -20.28 7.76
CA THR A 427 -9.91 -21.62 7.18
C THR A 427 -8.98 -21.70 5.97
N ARG A 428 -8.60 -20.55 5.41
CA ARG A 428 -7.66 -20.44 4.29
C ARG A 428 -6.45 -19.62 4.68
N SER A 429 -5.26 -20.04 4.26
CA SER A 429 -4.01 -19.38 4.67
C SER A 429 -2.90 -19.53 3.64
N LEU A 430 -1.94 -18.61 3.71
CA LEU A 430 -0.63 -18.72 3.08
C LEU A 430 0.37 -19.14 4.15
N ASP A 431 1.25 -20.08 3.80
CA ASP A 431 2.31 -20.57 4.70
C ASP A 431 3.38 -19.50 4.94
N SER A 432 4.14 -19.67 6.02
CA SER A 432 5.30 -18.83 6.31
C SER A 432 6.41 -19.07 5.29
N TYR A 433 7.28 -18.09 5.11
CA TYR A 433 8.43 -18.22 4.22
C TYR A 433 9.63 -17.41 4.70
N TRP A 434 10.81 -17.86 4.28
CA TRP A 434 12.04 -17.08 4.29
C TRP A 434 12.47 -16.82 2.86
N ARG A 435 12.90 -15.58 2.58
CA ARG A 435 13.54 -15.21 1.32
C ARG A 435 14.90 -14.61 1.60
N TYR A 436 15.90 -15.04 0.85
CA TYR A 436 17.26 -14.53 0.92
C TYR A 436 17.64 -13.82 -0.37
N ASP A 437 18.35 -12.71 -0.27
CA ASP A 437 18.84 -11.93 -1.40
C ASP A 437 20.34 -11.62 -1.19
N ALA A 438 21.10 -11.49 -2.26
CA ALA A 438 22.53 -11.22 -2.22
C ALA A 438 22.94 -10.14 -3.22
N MET A 439 24.00 -9.40 -2.90
CA MET A 439 24.56 -8.36 -3.74
C MET A 439 26.09 -8.41 -3.73
N LEU A 440 26.69 -8.16 -4.90
CA LEU A 440 28.12 -7.91 -5.07
C LEU A 440 28.30 -6.66 -5.92
N ALA A 441 29.00 -5.67 -5.39
CA ALA A 441 29.34 -4.45 -6.10
C ALA A 441 30.85 -4.27 -6.24
N TYR A 442 31.26 -3.79 -7.41
CA TYR A 442 32.63 -3.48 -7.77
C TYR A 442 32.74 -2.08 -8.36
N ARG A 443 33.46 -1.19 -7.69
CA ARG A 443 33.81 0.14 -8.18
C ARG A 443 34.98 0.02 -9.17
N VAL A 444 34.67 0.17 -10.46
CA VAL A 444 35.69 0.12 -11.53
C VAL A 444 36.55 1.38 -11.45
N ASN A 445 35.90 2.54 -11.36
CA ASN A 445 36.53 3.86 -11.21
C ASN A 445 35.51 4.86 -10.62
N LYS A 446 35.86 6.16 -10.57
CA LYS A 446 35.00 7.22 -10.00
C LYS A 446 33.67 7.46 -10.75
N ASN A 447 33.56 6.97 -11.98
CA ASN A 447 32.42 7.18 -12.87
C ASN A 447 31.62 5.90 -13.15
N LEU A 448 32.12 4.72 -12.77
CA LEU A 448 31.54 3.43 -13.13
C LEU A 448 31.59 2.44 -11.95
N ASP A 449 30.41 1.97 -11.56
CA ASP A 449 30.21 0.85 -10.63
C ASP A 449 29.48 -0.31 -11.35
N LEU A 450 29.94 -1.54 -11.13
CA LEU A 450 29.23 -2.74 -11.54
C LEU A 450 28.55 -3.36 -10.31
N GLN A 451 27.30 -3.78 -10.44
CA GLN A 451 26.55 -4.41 -9.35
C GLN A 451 25.80 -5.64 -9.85
N LEU A 452 26.06 -6.78 -9.22
CA LEU A 452 25.31 -8.01 -9.39
C LEU A 452 24.37 -8.19 -8.19
N ASN A 453 23.07 -8.32 -8.47
CA ASN A 453 22.07 -8.71 -7.47
C ASN A 453 21.55 -10.11 -7.80
N VAL A 454 21.40 -10.96 -6.78
CA VAL A 454 20.72 -12.25 -6.89
C VAL A 454 19.54 -12.23 -5.93
N LEU A 455 18.33 -12.27 -6.48
CA LEU A 455 17.10 -12.22 -5.72
C LEU A 455 16.55 -13.63 -5.53
N ASN A 456 15.92 -13.88 -4.37
CA ASN A 456 15.41 -15.21 -3.99
C ASN A 456 16.49 -16.30 -4.18
N LEU A 457 17.63 -16.14 -3.51
CA LEU A 457 18.85 -16.93 -3.64
C LEU A 457 18.60 -18.45 -3.49
N THR A 458 17.71 -18.82 -2.59
CA THR A 458 17.32 -20.21 -2.31
C THR A 458 16.26 -20.76 -3.26
N ASP A 459 15.76 -19.94 -4.18
CA ASP A 459 14.71 -20.29 -5.14
C ASP A 459 13.42 -20.79 -4.46
N GLU A 460 13.09 -20.22 -3.30
CA GLU A 460 11.93 -20.61 -2.49
C GLU A 460 10.61 -20.32 -3.22
N THR A 461 9.65 -21.26 -3.18
CA THR A 461 8.29 -21.06 -3.70
C THR A 461 7.36 -20.60 -2.58
N TYR A 462 7.04 -19.31 -2.61
CA TYR A 462 6.15 -18.69 -1.64
C TYR A 462 5.09 -17.82 -2.32
N TYR A 463 4.11 -17.37 -1.53
CA TYR A 463 2.97 -16.60 -2.01
C TYR A 463 2.92 -15.25 -1.29
N ASP A 464 2.95 -14.15 -2.05
CA ASP A 464 3.00 -12.79 -1.51
C ASP A 464 1.61 -12.17 -1.31
N ALA A 465 0.62 -12.57 -2.11
CA ALA A 465 -0.75 -12.07 -2.03
C ALA A 465 -1.82 -13.15 -2.27
N SER A 466 -3.05 -12.87 -1.84
CA SER A 466 -4.22 -13.70 -2.14
C SER A 466 -5.48 -12.86 -2.27
N HIS A 467 -6.38 -13.24 -3.18
CA HIS A 467 -7.69 -12.62 -3.31
C HIS A 467 -8.72 -13.36 -2.44
N VAL A 468 -8.73 -13.01 -1.16
CA VAL A 468 -9.62 -13.58 -0.11
C VAL A 468 -9.65 -15.11 -0.09
N GLY A 469 -8.50 -15.74 -0.35
CA GLY A 469 -8.37 -17.19 -0.38
C GLY A 469 -8.99 -17.87 -1.61
N MET A 470 -9.33 -17.14 -2.68
CA MET A 470 -9.78 -17.75 -3.94
C MET A 470 -8.61 -18.26 -4.78
N PHE A 471 -7.56 -17.46 -4.86
CA PHE A 471 -6.29 -17.74 -5.53
C PHE A 471 -5.16 -17.01 -4.79
N ALA A 472 -3.92 -17.41 -5.08
CA ALA A 472 -2.73 -16.83 -4.49
C ALA A 472 -1.69 -16.51 -5.58
N THR A 473 -1.14 -15.31 -5.51
CA THR A 473 -0.05 -14.89 -6.42
C THR A 473 1.23 -15.59 -6.00
N VAL A 474 1.88 -16.25 -6.95
CA VAL A 474 3.19 -16.88 -6.74
C VAL A 474 4.25 -15.80 -6.82
N ALA A 475 5.12 -15.72 -5.81
CA ALA A 475 6.22 -14.78 -5.84
C ALA A 475 7.29 -15.21 -6.86
N PRO A 476 8.06 -14.25 -7.43
CA PRO A 476 9.13 -14.57 -8.37
C PRO A 476 10.14 -15.60 -7.82
N GLY A 477 10.54 -16.53 -8.69
CA GLY A 477 11.67 -17.44 -8.42
C GLY A 477 13.01 -16.71 -8.41
N ARG A 478 14.09 -17.46 -8.34
CA ARG A 478 15.44 -16.89 -8.36
C ARG A 478 15.70 -16.08 -9.63
N SER A 479 16.20 -14.85 -9.48
CA SER A 479 16.65 -14.01 -10.59
C SER A 479 18.01 -13.39 -10.31
N ALA A 480 18.73 -13.04 -11.37
CA ALA A 480 20.02 -12.36 -11.28
C ALA A 480 20.05 -11.15 -12.22
N GLU A 481 20.52 -10.01 -11.71
CA GLU A 481 20.57 -8.74 -12.43
C GLU A 481 21.98 -8.16 -12.34
N LEU A 482 22.60 -7.89 -13.49
CA LEU A 482 23.87 -7.18 -13.58
C LEU A 482 23.63 -5.77 -14.10
N ALA A 483 23.97 -4.76 -13.29
CA ALA A 483 23.83 -3.36 -13.60
C ALA A 483 25.20 -2.69 -13.74
N ALA A 484 25.31 -1.77 -14.69
CA ALA A 484 26.41 -0.80 -14.81
C ALA A 484 25.86 0.59 -14.45
N ASN A 485 26.31 1.13 -13.33
CA ASN A 485 25.91 2.44 -12.85
C ASN A 485 26.96 3.47 -13.29
N VAL A 486 26.55 4.42 -14.13
CA VAL A 486 27.43 5.46 -14.66
C VAL A 486 27.06 6.81 -14.05
N ARG A 487 28.06 7.55 -13.58
CA ARG A 487 27.92 8.88 -12.96
C ARG A 487 28.87 9.88 -13.65
N PHE A 488 28.39 11.10 -13.91
CA PHE A 488 29.14 12.16 -14.60
C PHE A 488 29.45 13.33 -13.67
#